data_AF-A0A933V6E6-F1
#
_entry.id   AF-A0A933V6E6-F1
#
_cell.length_a   1.000
_cell.length_b   1.000
_cell.length_c   1.000
_cell.angle_alpha   90.00
_cell.angle_beta   90.00
_cell.angle_gamma   90.00
#
_symmetry.space_group_name_H-M   'P 1'
#
loop_
_entity.id
_entity.type
_entity.pdbx_description
1 polymer ?
#
loop_
_entity_poly.entity_id
_entity_poly.type
_entity_poly.pdbx_seq_one_letter_code
_entity_poly.pdbx_strand_id
1 'polypeptide(L)'
;MSARLREIPYNYTSFSDREIVIRLLGPEAWRVLDELRSQRVTGRSARMLYEVLGDIWVVRRNPYLEDDLLANRERRGALVVALRHRLTEIEKRRSGNDAVAKRLVAAHEAVAYFERWFDETEALRKQVKKVLCRHT
;
A
#
# COMPACT_ATOMS: atom_id res chain seq x y z
N MET A 1 -28.63 8.32 -6.80
CA MET A 1 -27.52 7.35 -6.68
C MET A 1 -26.35 8.06 -6.03
N SER A 2 -26.07 7.78 -4.75
CA SER A 2 -24.90 8.37 -4.09
C SER A 2 -23.65 7.79 -4.75
N ALA A 3 -22.89 8.61 -5.47
CA ALA A 3 -21.60 8.20 -6.02
C ALA A 3 -20.74 7.73 -4.84
N ARG A 4 -20.33 6.45 -4.85
CA ARG A 4 -19.39 5.92 -3.85
C ARG A 4 -18.10 6.73 -3.97
N LEU A 5 -17.94 7.74 -3.11
CA LEU A 5 -16.72 8.52 -2.97
C LEU A 5 -15.59 7.56 -2.60
N ARG A 6 -14.63 7.39 -3.52
CA ARG A 6 -13.40 6.63 -3.30
C ARG A 6 -12.40 7.53 -2.60
N GLU A 7 -11.80 7.04 -1.52
CA GLU A 7 -10.75 7.71 -0.77
C GLU A 7 -9.36 7.22 -1.21
N ILE A 8 -9.25 5.96 -1.68
CA ILE A 8 -8.00 5.41 -2.23
C ILE A 8 -7.79 5.93 -3.66
N PRO A 9 -6.70 6.67 -3.93
CA PRO A 9 -6.36 7.11 -5.28
C PRO A 9 -6.03 5.93 -6.20
N TYR A 10 -6.18 6.16 -7.52
CA TYR A 10 -5.80 5.20 -8.56
C TYR A 10 -6.49 3.82 -8.45
N ASN A 11 -7.60 3.73 -7.72
CA ASN A 11 -8.36 2.51 -7.64
C ASN A 11 -9.30 2.36 -8.86
N TYR A 12 -8.74 1.82 -9.95
CA TYR A 12 -9.48 1.44 -11.16
C TYR A 12 -9.99 -0.01 -11.12
N THR A 13 -9.91 -0.68 -9.97
CA THR A 13 -10.33 -2.08 -9.82
C THR A 13 -11.75 -2.20 -9.26
N SER A 14 -12.35 -3.39 -9.39
CA SER A 14 -13.64 -3.70 -8.77
C SER A 14 -13.60 -3.73 -7.24
N PHE A 15 -12.41 -3.78 -6.64
CA PHE A 15 -12.23 -3.77 -5.19
C PHE A 15 -12.63 -2.44 -4.58
N SER A 16 -13.45 -2.49 -3.54
CA SER A 16 -13.74 -1.37 -2.66
C SER A 16 -12.53 -0.96 -1.83
N ASP A 17 -12.53 0.27 -1.31
CA ASP A 17 -11.43 0.75 -0.47
C ASP A 17 -11.30 -0.09 0.80
N ARG A 18 -12.43 -0.56 1.35
CA ARG A 18 -12.48 -1.57 2.41
C ARG A 18 -11.70 -2.82 2.05
N GLU A 19 -11.97 -3.38 0.88
CA GLU A 19 -11.33 -4.61 0.42
C GLU A 19 -9.83 -4.47 0.19
N ILE A 20 -9.38 -3.30 -0.24
CA ILE A 20 -7.95 -2.99 -0.40
C ILE A 20 -7.29 -2.85 0.97
N VAL A 21 -7.88 -2.08 1.88
CA VAL A 21 -7.37 -1.92 3.25
C VAL A 21 -7.26 -3.27 3.94
N ILE A 22 -8.29 -4.11 3.87
CA ILE A 22 -8.27 -5.44 4.49
C ILE A 22 -7.16 -6.32 3.91
N ARG A 23 -6.92 -6.27 2.59
CA ARG A 23 -5.86 -7.05 1.94
C ARG A 23 -4.46 -6.57 2.29
N LEU A 24 -4.28 -5.26 2.46
CA LEU A 24 -2.97 -4.67 2.72
C LEU A 24 -2.62 -4.61 4.21
N LEU A 25 -3.59 -4.28 5.06
CA LEU A 25 -3.40 -3.98 6.49
C LEU A 25 -4.18 -4.90 7.43
N GLY A 26 -5.08 -5.74 6.91
CA GLY A 26 -5.93 -6.63 7.70
C GLY A 26 -7.27 -6.03 8.15
N PRO A 27 -8.18 -6.87 8.66
CA PRO A 27 -9.55 -6.48 9.02
C PRO A 27 -9.62 -5.53 10.22
N GLU A 28 -8.72 -5.68 11.20
CA GLU A 28 -8.71 -4.80 12.38
C GLU A 28 -8.34 -3.36 12.01
N ALA A 29 -7.40 -3.17 11.08
CA ALA A 29 -7.05 -1.85 10.57
C ALA A 29 -8.24 -1.15 9.91
N TRP A 30 -9.08 -1.89 9.16
CA TRP A 30 -10.29 -1.33 8.56
C TRP A 30 -11.31 -0.87 9.60
N ARG A 31 -11.64 -1.71 10.60
CA ARG A 31 -12.65 -1.39 11.62
C ARG A 31 -12.39 -0.04 12.26
N VAL A 32 -11.14 0.19 12.64
CA VAL A 32 -10.79 1.40 13.34
C VAL A 32 -10.58 2.61 12.43
N LEU A 33 -10.25 2.42 11.14
CA LEU A 33 -10.31 3.51 10.16
C LEU A 33 -11.76 3.96 9.96
N ASP A 34 -12.70 3.02 9.95
CA ASP A 34 -14.13 3.30 9.84
C ASP A 34 -14.65 4.06 11.07
N GLU A 35 -14.24 3.66 12.28
CA GLU A 35 -14.52 4.41 13.52
C GLU A 35 -13.97 5.84 13.48
N LEU A 36 -12.71 6.04 13.06
CA LEU A 36 -12.13 7.39 12.96
C LEU A 36 -12.84 8.26 11.92
N ARG A 37 -13.27 7.67 10.78
CA ARG A 37 -14.08 8.38 9.77
C ARG A 37 -15.41 8.84 10.36
N SER A 38 -16.06 8.01 11.18
CA SER A 38 -17.32 8.36 11.85
C SER A 38 -17.15 9.55 12.80
N GLN A 39 -15.96 9.70 13.41
CA GLN A 39 -15.66 10.76 14.37
C GLN A 39 -15.19 12.08 13.70
N ARG A 40 -15.01 12.12 12.37
CA ARG A 40 -14.43 13.26 11.61
C ARG A 40 -13.05 13.71 12.11
N VAL A 41 -12.39 12.89 12.91
CA VAL A 41 -11.06 13.14 13.46
C VAL A 41 -10.06 12.81 12.35
N THR A 42 -9.36 13.83 11.84
CA THR A 42 -8.19 13.73 10.93
C THR A 42 -8.42 13.38 9.44
N GLY A 43 -9.11 14.24 8.69
CA GLY A 43 -9.24 14.10 7.23
C GLY A 43 -7.90 14.07 6.45
N ARG A 44 -6.88 14.83 6.90
CA ARG A 44 -5.58 14.90 6.19
C ARG A 44 -4.71 13.66 6.40
N SER A 45 -4.58 13.18 7.63
CA SER A 45 -3.79 11.97 7.94
C SER A 45 -4.40 10.71 7.32
N ALA A 46 -5.73 10.60 7.34
CA ALA A 46 -6.44 9.52 6.65
C ALA A 46 -6.19 9.56 5.14
N ARG A 47 -6.31 10.73 4.51
CA ARG A 47 -6.02 10.91 3.08
C ARG A 47 -4.59 10.49 2.72
N MET A 48 -3.60 10.91 3.50
CA MET A 48 -2.20 10.51 3.28
C MET A 48 -2.00 9.00 3.41
N LEU A 49 -2.67 8.35 4.37
CA LEU A 49 -2.63 6.89 4.50
C LEU A 49 -3.23 6.23 3.26
N TYR A 50 -4.38 6.71 2.77
CA TYR A 50 -4.97 6.18 1.55
C TYR A 50 -4.11 6.41 0.31
N GLU A 51 -3.35 7.51 0.23
CA GLU A 51 -2.34 7.71 -0.82
C GLU A 51 -1.24 6.64 -0.74
N VAL A 52 -0.70 6.33 0.46
CA VAL A 52 0.28 5.23 0.63
C VAL A 52 -0.32 3.89 0.17
N LEU A 53 -1.55 3.58 0.57
CA LEU A 53 -2.21 2.34 0.18
C LEU A 53 -2.50 2.29 -1.32
N GLY A 54 -2.88 3.41 -1.92
CA GLY A 54 -3.09 3.56 -3.36
C GLY A 54 -1.81 3.31 -4.15
N ASP A 55 -0.68 3.88 -3.73
CA ASP A 55 0.63 3.69 -4.38
C ASP A 55 1.09 2.23 -4.32
N ILE A 56 0.87 1.53 -3.19
CA ILE A 56 1.14 0.09 -3.08
C ILE A 56 0.19 -0.71 -4.00
N TRP A 57 -1.10 -0.39 -3.95
CA TRP A 57 -2.12 -1.13 -4.68
C TRP A 57 -1.96 -1.02 -6.20
N VAL A 58 -1.70 0.19 -6.70
CA VAL A 58 -1.56 0.43 -8.14
C VAL A 58 -0.40 -0.34 -8.73
N VAL A 59 0.73 -0.44 -8.02
CA VAL A 59 1.88 -1.24 -8.45
C VAL A 59 1.53 -2.73 -8.46
N ARG A 60 0.90 -3.24 -7.39
CA ARG A 60 0.52 -4.67 -7.29
C ARG A 60 -0.50 -5.12 -8.34
N ARG A 61 -1.27 -4.19 -8.91
CA ARG A 61 -2.33 -4.50 -9.87
C ARG A 61 -1.98 -4.15 -11.30
N ASN A 62 -0.84 -3.51 -11.54
CA ASN A 62 -0.38 -3.12 -12.86
C ASN A 62 0.95 -3.82 -13.20
N PRO A 63 0.93 -4.88 -14.01
CA PRO A 63 2.13 -5.60 -14.43
C PRO A 63 3.20 -4.69 -15.06
N TYR A 64 2.79 -3.63 -15.78
CA TYR A 64 3.75 -2.70 -16.39
C TYR A 64 4.49 -1.85 -15.37
N LEU A 65 3.81 -1.42 -14.29
CA LEU A 65 4.48 -0.70 -13.19
C LEU A 65 5.35 -1.63 -12.36
N GLU A 66 4.90 -2.87 -12.12
CA GLU A 66 5.72 -3.88 -11.45
C GLU A 66 6.99 -4.16 -12.25
N ASP A 67 6.89 -4.37 -13.56
CA ASP A 67 8.01 -4.64 -14.45
C ASP A 67 9.01 -3.48 -14.50
N ASP A 68 8.52 -2.23 -14.61
CA ASP A 68 9.36 -1.03 -14.58
C ASP A 68 10.15 -0.93 -13.26
N LEU A 69 9.49 -1.17 -12.13
CA LEU A 69 10.12 -1.11 -10.80
C LEU A 69 11.05 -2.29 -10.52
N LEU A 70 10.78 -3.47 -11.09
CA LEU A 70 11.70 -4.61 -11.05
C LEU A 70 12.96 -4.34 -11.89
N ALA A 71 12.81 -3.67 -13.04
CA ALA A 71 13.92 -3.32 -13.92
C ALA A 71 14.78 -2.17 -13.37
N ASN A 72 14.19 -1.24 -12.62
CA ASN A 72 14.88 -0.06 -12.08
C ASN A 72 14.88 -0.02 -10.55
N ARG A 73 15.98 -0.54 -9.96
CA ARG A 73 16.18 -0.59 -8.50
C ARG A 73 16.23 0.79 -7.84
N GLU A 74 16.73 1.81 -8.52
CA GLU A 74 16.78 3.18 -8.01
C GLU A 74 15.36 3.76 -7.87
N ARG A 75 14.53 3.62 -8.92
CA ARG A 75 13.13 4.05 -8.91
C ARG A 75 12.33 3.30 -7.84
N ARG A 76 12.53 1.99 -7.70
CA ARG A 76 11.97 1.17 -6.62
C ARG A 76 12.34 1.71 -5.24
N GLY A 77 13.64 1.99 -5.02
CA GLY A 77 14.13 2.55 -3.76
C GLY A 77 13.53 3.92 -3.45
N ALA A 78 13.48 4.81 -4.44
CA ALA A 78 12.88 6.14 -4.31
C ALA A 78 11.40 6.07 -3.91
N LEU A 79 10.62 5.16 -4.52
CA LEU A 79 9.23 4.93 -4.15
C LEU A 79 9.11 4.48 -2.69
N VAL A 80 9.87 3.46 -2.28
CA VAL A 80 9.82 2.95 -0.89
C VAL A 80 10.20 4.04 0.12
N VAL A 81 11.23 4.84 -0.17
CA VAL A 81 11.63 5.98 0.66
C VAL A 81 10.50 7.02 0.76
N ALA A 82 9.85 7.36 -0.35
CA ALA A 82 8.73 8.29 -0.35
C ALA A 82 7.54 7.79 0.49
N LEU A 83 7.20 6.49 0.38
CA LEU A 83 6.14 5.88 1.19
C LEU A 83 6.48 5.92 2.69
N ARG A 84 7.70 5.55 3.07
CA ARG A 84 8.18 5.62 4.46
C ARG A 84 8.12 7.04 5.00
N HIS A 85 8.59 8.02 4.22
CA HIS A 85 8.54 9.43 4.60
C HIS A 85 7.10 9.92 4.82
N ARG A 86 6.15 9.53 3.95
CA ARG A 86 4.73 9.89 4.11
C ARG A 86 4.15 9.30 5.40
N LEU A 87 4.50 8.06 5.74
CA LEU A 87 4.08 7.45 7.02
C LEU A 87 4.66 8.18 8.24
N THR A 88 5.94 8.56 8.20
CA THR A 88 6.57 9.35 9.28
C THR A 88 5.90 10.72 9.44
N GLU A 89 5.50 11.37 8.35
CA GLU A 89 4.75 12.63 8.41
C GLU A 89 3.35 12.47 9.03
N ILE A 90 2.69 11.33 8.82
CA ILE A 90 1.43 11.01 9.51
C ILE A 90 1.69 10.81 11.01
N GLU A 91 2.80 10.13 11.35
CA GLU A 91 3.17 9.88 12.74
C GLU A 91 3.38 11.18 13.52
N LYS A 92 4.13 12.14 12.97
CA LYS A 92 4.34 13.46 13.60
C LYS A 92 3.03 14.20 13.88
N ARG A 93 2.00 13.98 13.06
CA ARG A 93 0.70 14.65 13.15
C ARG A 93 -0.30 13.93 14.05
N ARG A 94 0.06 12.78 14.63
CA ARG A 94 -0.88 11.98 15.44
C ARG A 94 -1.22 12.63 16.78
N SER A 95 -0.49 13.65 17.22
CA SER A 95 -0.73 14.42 18.47
C SER A 95 -1.09 13.56 19.68
N GLY A 96 -0.42 12.41 19.86
CA GLY A 96 -0.67 11.49 20.97
C GLY A 96 -1.83 10.50 20.80
N ASN A 97 -2.43 10.40 19.61
CA ASN A 97 -3.49 9.43 19.33
C ASN A 97 -2.91 8.01 19.17
N ASP A 98 -3.00 7.21 20.23
CA ASP A 98 -2.51 5.82 20.27
C ASP A 98 -3.22 4.89 19.30
N ALA A 99 -4.48 5.21 18.99
CA ALA A 99 -5.25 4.50 18.00
C ALA A 99 -4.56 4.62 16.63
N VAL A 100 -4.13 5.83 16.24
CA VAL A 100 -3.37 6.09 15.00
C VAL A 100 -2.01 5.38 15.02
N ALA A 101 -1.34 5.30 16.16
CA ALA A 101 -0.04 4.65 16.30
C ALA A 101 -0.08 3.17 15.87
N LYS A 102 -1.07 2.40 16.36
CA LYS A 102 -1.22 0.98 16.00
C LYS A 102 -1.43 0.75 14.50
N ARG A 103 -2.10 1.69 13.80
CA ARG A 103 -2.31 1.59 12.34
C ARG A 103 -1.05 1.89 11.55
N LEU A 104 -0.25 2.84 12.03
CA LEU A 104 1.02 3.15 11.40
C LEU A 104 1.96 1.96 11.45
N VAL A 105 1.94 1.15 12.51
CA VAL A 105 2.68 -0.12 12.56
C VAL A 105 2.28 -1.03 11.40
N ALA A 106 0.98 -1.31 11.24
CA ALA A 106 0.50 -2.14 10.12
C ALA A 106 0.83 -1.54 8.75
N ALA A 107 0.77 -0.21 8.61
CA ALA A 107 1.13 0.47 7.37
C ALA A 107 2.64 0.39 7.07
N HIS A 108 3.49 0.51 8.09
CA HIS A 108 4.93 0.32 7.97
C HIS A 108 5.27 -1.14 7.59
N GLU A 109 4.59 -2.11 8.19
CA GLU A 109 4.71 -3.52 7.83
C GLU A 109 4.28 -3.77 6.38
N ALA A 110 3.20 -3.16 5.92
CA ALA A 110 2.75 -3.26 4.53
C ALA A 110 3.78 -2.68 3.55
N VAL A 111 4.40 -1.53 3.86
CA VAL A 111 5.50 -0.95 3.07
C VAL A 111 6.74 -1.86 3.08
N ALA A 112 7.09 -2.43 4.22
CA ALA A 112 8.21 -3.38 4.33
C ALA A 112 7.95 -4.67 3.53
N TYR A 113 6.73 -5.20 3.58
CA TYR A 113 6.32 -6.34 2.78
C TYR A 113 6.31 -6.00 1.28
N PHE A 114 5.85 -4.81 0.91
CA PHE A 114 5.90 -4.32 -0.46
C PHE A 114 7.33 -4.21 -1.01
N GLU A 115 8.29 -3.77 -0.19
CA GLU A 115 9.72 -3.76 -0.58
C GLU A 115 10.24 -5.20 -0.81
N ARG A 116 9.98 -6.12 0.13
CA ARG A 116 10.40 -7.53 0.01
C ARG A 116 9.76 -8.26 -1.17
N TRP A 117 8.51 -7.94 -1.49
CA TRP A 117 7.76 -8.54 -2.61
C TRP A 117 8.53 -8.46 -3.93
N PHE A 118 9.27 -7.38 -4.19
CA PHE A 118 10.03 -7.27 -5.43
C PHE A 118 11.18 -8.28 -5.50
N ASP A 119 11.89 -8.50 -4.39
CA ASP A 119 12.99 -9.45 -4.35
C ASP A 119 12.47 -10.90 -4.46
N GLU A 120 11.33 -11.20 -3.80
CA GLU A 120 10.61 -12.47 -3.95
C GLU A 120 10.16 -12.71 -5.40
N THR A 121 9.60 -11.68 -6.04
CA THR A 121 9.13 -11.75 -7.43
C THR A 121 10.29 -11.93 -8.40
N GLU A 122 11.41 -11.22 -8.21
CA GLU A 122 12.61 -11.38 -9.01
C GLU A 122 13.16 -12.82 -8.91
N ALA A 123 13.21 -13.37 -7.69
CA ALA A 123 13.64 -14.75 -7.46
C ALA A 123 12.72 -15.77 -8.15
N LEU A 124 11.40 -15.61 -8.02
CA LEU A 124 10.43 -16.50 -8.65
C LEU A 124 10.51 -16.44 -10.18
N ARG A 125 10.62 -15.24 -10.77
CA ARG A 125 10.76 -15.07 -12.22
C ARG A 125 12.02 -15.75 -12.76
N LYS A 126 13.14 -15.67 -12.03
CA LYS A 126 14.38 -16.39 -12.38
C LYS A 126 14.19 -17.91 -12.35
N GLN A 127 13.50 -18.43 -11.33
CA GLN A 127 13.20 -19.87 -11.22
C GLN A 127 12.30 -20.34 -12.37
N VAL A 128 11.19 -19.63 -12.62
CA VAL A 128 10.24 -19.96 -13.70
C VAL A 128 10.94 -19.93 -15.06
N LYS A 129 11.72 -18.89 -15.36
CA LYS A 129 12.49 -18.80 -16.61
C LYS A 129 13.45 -19.98 -16.78
N LYS A 130 14.18 -20.36 -15.72
CA LYS A 130 15.11 -21.49 -15.76
C LYS A 130 14.42 -22.83 -16.06
N VAL A 131 13.20 -23.03 -15.55
CA VAL A 131 12.42 -24.24 -15.80
C VAL A 131 11.83 -24.24 -17.20
N LEU A 132 11.19 -23.13 -17.61
CA LEU A 132 10.47 -23.06 -18.88
C LEU A 132 11.39 -23.02 -20.11
N CYS A 133 12.56 -22.37 -20.04
CA CYS A 133 13.54 -22.36 -21.14
C CYS A 133 14.13 -23.75 -21.45
N ARG A 134 13.84 -24.79 -20.65
CA ARG A 134 14.24 -26.18 -20.99
C ARG A 134 13.23 -26.87 -21.92
N HIS A 135 12.04 -26.30 -22.06
CA HIS A 135 10.92 -26.84 -22.83
C HIS A 135 10.50 -25.93 -23.99
N THR A 136 11.26 -24.85 -24.23
CA THR A 136 11.11 -23.91 -25.36
C THR A 136 12.47 -23.77 -26.02
#